data_AF-A0A7C6BGW2-F1
#
_entry.id   AF-A0A7C6BGW2-F1
#
_cell.length_a   1.000
_cell.length_b   1.000
_cell.length_c   1.000
_cell.angle_alpha   90.00
_cell.angle_beta   90.00
_cell.angle_gamma   90.00
#
_symmetry.space_group_name_H-M   'P 1'
#
loop_
_entity.id
_entity.type
_entity.pdbx_description
1 polymer ?
#
loop_
_entity_poly.entity_id
_entity_poly.type
_entity_poly.pdbx_seq_one_letter_code
_entity_poly.pdbx_strand_id
1 'polypeptide(L)' 'MTHELRALRAMMNLYGITRKEAAQAMYLSTSALNRKLRGEIGLTREEAAALRQLVEQRRLTAS' A
#
# COMPACT_ATOMS: atom_id res chain seq x y z
N MET A 1 -6.91 -8.35 12.20
CA MET A 1 -6.33 -7.94 10.90
C MET A 1 -7.32 -8.22 9.78
N THR A 2 -7.88 -7.17 9.18
CA THR A 2 -8.91 -7.25 8.11
C THR A 2 -8.35 -7.95 6.86
N HIS A 3 -9.22 -8.60 6.08
CA HIS A 3 -8.81 -9.27 4.82
C HIS A 3 -8.13 -8.30 3.84
N GLU A 4 -8.59 -7.05 3.81
CA GLU A 4 -8.07 -6.01 2.93
C GLU A 4 -6.60 -5.64 3.24
N LEU A 5 -6.22 -5.51 4.52
CA LEU A 5 -4.83 -5.24 4.90
C LEU A 5 -3.87 -6.38 4.55
N ARG A 6 -4.36 -7.64 4.58
CA ARG A 6 -3.57 -8.80 4.16
C ARG A 6 -3.33 -8.79 2.66
N ALA A 7 -4.39 -8.56 1.87
CA ALA A 7 -4.28 -8.46 0.42
C ALA A 7 -3.31 -7.34 0.03
N LEU A 8 -3.39 -6.19 0.71
CA LEU A 8 -2.50 -5.06 0.50
C LEU A 8 -1.02 -5.42 0.69
N ARG A 9 -0.69 -6.05 1.82
CA ARG A 9 0.68 -6.50 2.10
C ARG A 9 1.16 -7.53 1.08
N ALA A 10 0.30 -8.46 0.69
CA ALA A 10 0.63 -9.46 -0.32
C ALA A 10 0.97 -8.81 -1.67
N MET A 11 0.18 -7.84 -2.14
CA MET A 11 0.46 -7.12 -3.38
C MET A 11 1.76 -6.32 -3.31
N MET A 12 2.00 -5.61 -2.20
CA MET A 12 3.25 -4.86 -2.03
C MET A 12 4.47 -5.80 -2.13
N ASN A 13 4.42 -6.95 -1.45
CA ASN A 13 5.49 -7.93 -1.48
C ASN A 13 5.66 -8.54 -2.88
N LEU A 14 4.56 -8.87 -3.56
CA LEU A 14 4.57 -9.48 -4.89
C LEU A 14 5.27 -8.60 -5.93
N TYR A 15 5.03 -7.29 -5.88
CA TYR A 15 5.58 -6.33 -6.85
C TYR A 15 6.81 -5.57 -6.34
N GLY A 16 7.40 -6.01 -5.23
CA GLY A 16 8.60 -5.38 -4.66
C GLY A 16 8.40 -3.93 -4.21
N ILE A 17 7.16 -3.52 -3.92
CA ILE A 17 6.85 -2.15 -3.47
C ILE A 17 7.29 -2.00 -2.02
N THR A 18 8.23 -1.11 -1.80
CA THR A 18 8.71 -0.79 -0.46
C THR A 18 7.66 0.01 0.31
N ARG A 19 7.77 -0.03 1.65
CA ARG A 19 6.95 0.83 2.53
C ARG A 19 7.18 2.32 2.26
N LYS A 20 8.39 2.70 1.83
CA LYS A 20 8.71 4.10 1.51
C LYS A 20 7.94 4.56 0.27
N GLU A 21 7.95 3.75 -0.79
CA GLU A 21 7.23 4.05 -2.04
C GLU A 21 5.71 4.06 -1.82
N ALA A 22 5.18 3.05 -1.11
CA ALA A 22 3.75 3.02 -0.78
C ALA A 22 3.32 4.22 0.06
N ALA A 23 4.14 4.65 1.03
CA ALA A 23 3.83 5.83 1.82
C ALA A 23 3.86 7.12 0.97
N GLN A 24 4.86 7.27 0.09
CA GLN A 24 4.94 8.41 -0.83
C GLN A 24 3.75 8.47 -1.78
N ALA A 25 3.32 7.35 -2.37
CA ALA A 25 2.17 7.31 -3.27
C ALA A 25 0.87 7.74 -2.60
N MET A 26 0.75 7.52 -1.29
CA MET A 26 -0.43 7.93 -0.50
C MET A 26 -0.25 9.28 0.19
N TYR A 27 0.84 10.01 -0.06
CA TYR A 27 1.19 11.27 0.63
C TYR A 27 1.27 11.12 2.16
N LEU A 28 1.81 9.98 2.62
CA LEU A 28 1.96 9.64 4.03
C LEU A 28 3.43 9.57 4.45
N SER A 29 3.67 9.68 5.75
CA SER A 29 4.92 9.21 6.35
C SER A 29 4.92 7.68 6.45
N THR A 30 6.12 7.08 6.47
CA THR A 30 6.28 5.63 6.67
C THR A 30 5.71 5.17 8.02
N SER A 31 5.80 6.01 9.06
CA SER A 31 5.17 5.75 10.36
C SER A 31 3.65 5.70 10.28
N ALA A 32 3.01 6.63 9.54
CA ALA A 32 1.57 6.62 9.34
C ALA A 32 1.11 5.37 8.58
N LEU A 33 1.82 5.00 7.50
CA LEU A 33 1.57 3.72 6.81
C LEU A 33 1.72 2.52 7.75
N ASN A 34 2.74 2.50 8.61
CA ASN A 34 2.96 1.39 9.53
C ASN A 34 1.81 1.22 10.53
N ARG A 35 1.24 2.31 11.05
CA ARG A 35 0.05 2.26 11.91
C ARG A 35 -1.17 1.71 11.15
N LYS A 36 -1.35 2.09 9.89
CA LYS A 36 -2.38 1.52 9.00
C LYS A 36 -2.19 0.03 8.78
N LEU A 37 -0.97 -0.40 8.49
CA LEU A 37 -0.63 -1.82 8.28
C LEU A 37 -0.75 -2.66 9.55
N ARG A 38 -0.66 -2.06 10.74
CA ARG A 38 -0.94 -2.74 12.03
C ARG A 38 -2.44 -2.81 12.33
N GLY A 39 -3.26 -2.06 11.60
CA GLY A 39 -4.70 -1.95 11.83
C GLY A 39 -5.07 -1.03 12.98
N GLU A 40 -4.15 -0.19 13.45
CA GLU A 40 -4.42 0.83 14.48
C GLU A 40 -5.30 1.96 13.93
N ILE A 41 -5.18 2.23 12.62
CA ILE A 41 -5.97 3.20 11.87
C ILE A 41 -6.35 2.61 10.52
N GLY A 42 -7.52 3.00 10.00
CA GLY A 42 -7.99 2.56 8.69
C GLY A 42 -7.27 3.25 7.53
N LEU A 43 -7.42 2.67 6.34
CA LEU A 43 -7.15 3.35 5.07
C LEU A 43 -8.37 4.17 4.66
N THR A 44 -8.14 5.36 4.11
CA THR A 44 -9.19 6.08 3.37
C THR A 44 -9.36 5.47 1.98
N ARG A 45 -10.43 5.86 1.28
CA ARG A 45 -10.68 5.39 -0.10
C ARG A 45 -9.60 5.87 -1.05
N GLU A 46 -9.13 7.10 -0.88
CA GLU A 46 -8.12 7.75 -1.70
C GLU A 46 -6.75 7.08 -1.54
N GLU A 47 -6.36 6.78 -0.29
CA GLU A 47 -5.12 6.05 0.01
C GLU A 47 -5.13 4.65 -0.60
N ALA A 48 -6.26 3.94 -0.48
CA ALA A 48 -6.42 2.63 -1.09
C ALA A 48 -6.35 2.70 -2.62
N ALA A 49 -6.95 3.73 -3.24
CA ALA A 49 -6.89 3.94 -4.69
C ALA A 49 -5.47 4.24 -5.17
N ALA A 50 -4.75 5.14 -4.48
CA ALA A 50 -3.37 5.49 -4.82
C ALA A 50 -2.43 4.28 -4.76
N LEU A 51 -2.58 3.43 -3.74
CA LEU A 51 -1.76 2.22 -3.63
C LEU A 51 -2.11 1.16 -4.69
N ARG A 52 -3.39 1.01 -5.06
CA ARG A 52 -3.79 0.14 -6.19
C ARG A 52 -3.21 0.65 -7.51
N GLN A 53 -3.22 1.96 -7.73
CA GLN A 53 -2.60 2.56 -8.92
C GLN A 53 -1.09 2.30 -8.98
N LEU A 54 -0.38 2.44 -7.86
CA LEU A 54 1.05 2.11 -7.78
C LEU A 54 1.32 0.63 -8.10
N VAL A 55 0.51 -0.28 -7.58
CA VAL A 55 0.57 -1.71 -7.88
C VAL A 55 0.39 -1.98 -9.36
N GLU A 56 -0.63 -1.36 -9.98
CA GLU A 56 -0.91 -1.54 -11.39
C GLU A 56 0.21 -1.02 -12.29
N GLN A 57 0.79 0.15 -11.94
CA GLN A 57 1.97 0.67 -12.62
C GLN A 57 3.14 -0.31 -12.56
N ARG A 58 3.41 -0.91 -11.40
CA ARG A 58 4.49 -1.90 -11.24
C ARG A 58 4.23 -3.16 -12.04
N ARG A 59 2.99 -3.65 -12.06
CA ARG A 59 2.57 -4.82 -12.84
C ARG A 59 2.86 -4.63 -14.33
N LEU A 60 2.50 -3.45 -14.87
CA LEU A 60 2.72 -3.12 -16.28
C LEU A 60 4.21 -2.99 -16.63
N THR A 61 5.04 -2.47 -15.73
CA THR A 61 6.49 -2.36 -15.96
C THR A 61 7.26 -3.67 -15.80
N ALA A 62 6.67 -4.66 -15.12
CA ALA A 62 7.28 -5.97 -14.89
C ALA A 62 6.88 -7.02 -15.94
N SER A 63 5.99 -6.67 -16.87
CA SER A 63 5.56 -7.49 -18.01
C SER A 63 6.36 -7.13 -19.25
#